data_AF-A0AAU6E5B2-F1
#
_entry.id   AF-A0AAU6E5B2-F1
#
_cell.length_a   1.000
_cell.length_b   1.000
_cell.length_c   1.000
_cell.angle_alpha   90.00
_cell.angle_beta   90.00
_cell.angle_gamma   90.00
#
_symmetry.space_group_name_H-M   'P 1'
#
loop_
_entity.id
_entity.type
_entity.pdbx_description
1 polymer ?
#
loop_
_entity_poly.entity_id
_entity_poly.type
_entity_poly.pdbx_seq_one_letter_code
_entity_poly.pdbx_strand_id
1 'polypeptide(L)'
;MESARDLLVSLARRYAFGDVGALASGVVEDAANIEAACEFGQRLLSLDAEDFAAEARAVPSDLRRRARACTMPQTPREQPRGALESLRPAYGLLLEVIAVRWHRRELSPMVAAVHIASEYLPLLAFEPVLGSAGDPVRWPEGLTAPGSRFGVIGDRDCDHTRAEQSAVNRTLRVAGEPAEGWRAYFDRQHSQVAGALATCVADCRNPCTAMDWVEPDRRDDLALRSRVALAFAETPLVRLRHAAPVGHGFGVPSPEEVTEAWERSRPVLAKNGVGGEASDDDGFPLPGLPALFSAVAGAPVKPSTLLADISTYLVRLLQP
;
A
#
# COMPACT_ATOMS: atom_id res chain seq x y z
N MET A 1 -20.32 28.64 12.59
CA MET A 1 -21.20 27.81 11.73
C MET A 1 -22.50 28.56 11.66
N GLU A 2 -22.78 29.18 10.53
CA GLU A 2 -23.92 30.06 10.33
C GLU A 2 -25.04 29.38 9.52
N SER A 3 -24.74 28.26 8.84
CA SER A 3 -25.71 27.43 8.12
C SER A 3 -25.41 25.92 8.14
N ALA A 4 -26.40 25.09 7.77
CA ALA A 4 -26.20 23.64 7.54
C ALA A 4 -25.18 23.36 6.42
N ARG A 5 -25.05 24.29 5.46
CA ARG A 5 -24.05 24.22 4.39
C ARG A 5 -22.62 24.42 4.93
N ASP A 6 -22.43 25.31 5.91
CA ASP A 6 -21.12 25.49 6.58
C ASP A 6 -20.69 24.24 7.34
N LEU A 7 -21.65 23.48 7.89
CA LEU A 7 -21.39 22.19 8.50
C LEU A 7 -20.84 21.20 7.45
N LEU A 8 -21.49 21.08 6.29
CA LEU A 8 -21.01 20.22 5.21
C LEU A 8 -19.61 20.62 4.72
N VAL A 9 -19.34 21.93 4.58
CA VAL A 9 -18.00 22.43 4.23
C VAL A 9 -16.97 22.04 5.30
N SER A 10 -17.34 22.12 6.58
CA SER A 10 -16.46 21.75 7.69
C SER A 10 -16.18 20.24 7.71
N LEU A 11 -17.18 19.42 7.42
CA LEU A 11 -17.04 17.96 7.29
C LEU A 11 -16.18 17.58 6.08
N ALA A 12 -16.38 18.21 4.93
CA ALA A 12 -15.57 17.99 3.73
C ALA A 12 -14.08 18.29 3.98
N ARG A 13 -13.77 19.41 4.65
CA ARG A 13 -12.39 19.77 5.06
C ARG A 13 -11.75 18.80 6.04
N ARG A 14 -12.55 18.02 6.77
CA ARG A 14 -12.11 16.95 7.66
C ARG A 14 -12.12 15.58 6.98
N TYR A 15 -12.29 15.54 5.66
CA TYR A 15 -12.34 14.32 4.86
C TYR A 15 -13.51 13.38 5.22
N ALA A 16 -14.56 13.89 5.90
CA ALA A 16 -15.71 13.11 6.33
C ALA A 16 -16.67 12.85 5.15
N PHE A 17 -16.16 12.23 4.09
CA PHE A 17 -16.87 12.05 2.83
C PHE A 17 -18.19 11.29 3.00
N GLY A 18 -18.18 10.21 3.78
CA GLY A 18 -19.41 9.46 4.10
C GLY A 18 -20.51 10.33 4.72
N ASP A 19 -20.16 11.16 5.70
CA ASP A 19 -21.13 12.04 6.38
C ASP A 19 -21.64 13.13 5.45
N VAL A 20 -20.75 13.74 4.65
CA VAL A 20 -21.15 14.75 3.66
C VAL A 20 -22.12 14.14 2.64
N GLY A 21 -21.80 12.96 2.10
CA GLY A 21 -22.66 12.27 1.14
C GLY A 21 -24.03 11.94 1.71
N ALA A 22 -24.09 11.45 2.96
CA ALA A 22 -25.34 11.08 3.61
C ALA A 22 -26.26 12.29 3.91
N LEU A 23 -25.69 13.48 4.10
CA LEU A 23 -26.41 14.70 4.48
C LEU A 23 -26.69 15.64 3.30
N ALA A 24 -26.03 15.46 2.16
CA ALA A 24 -26.02 16.44 1.07
C ALA A 24 -27.42 16.75 0.51
N SER A 25 -28.23 15.74 0.22
CA SER A 25 -29.59 15.90 -0.34
C SER A 25 -30.59 16.57 0.61
N GLY A 26 -30.28 16.60 1.91
CA GLY A 26 -31.08 17.34 2.91
C GLY A 26 -30.72 18.83 3.01
N VAL A 27 -29.64 19.29 2.36
CA VAL A 27 -29.08 20.64 2.51
C VAL A 27 -28.93 21.36 1.17
N VAL A 28 -28.65 20.64 0.08
CA VAL A 28 -28.38 21.18 -1.25
C VAL A 28 -29.34 20.54 -2.26
N GLU A 29 -30.04 21.36 -3.03
CA GLU A 29 -30.83 20.88 -4.18
C GLU A 29 -29.90 20.29 -5.25
N ASP A 30 -30.28 19.18 -5.88
CA ASP A 30 -29.46 18.46 -6.88
C ASP A 30 -28.08 18.01 -6.38
N ALA A 31 -28.04 17.37 -5.21
CA ALA A 31 -26.82 16.88 -4.55
C ALA A 31 -26.06 15.73 -5.25
N ALA A 32 -26.52 15.23 -6.40
CA ALA A 32 -25.98 14.03 -7.03
C ALA A 32 -24.47 14.09 -7.31
N ASN A 33 -23.95 15.26 -7.72
CA ASN A 33 -22.51 15.43 -7.95
C ASN A 33 -21.69 15.44 -6.65
N ILE A 34 -22.27 15.93 -5.55
CA ILE A 34 -21.65 15.93 -4.22
C ILE A 34 -21.60 14.49 -3.71
N GLU A 35 -22.70 13.74 -3.81
CA GLU A 35 -22.79 12.34 -3.39
C GLU A 35 -21.78 11.46 -4.15
N ALA A 36 -21.70 11.60 -5.48
CA ALA A 36 -20.72 10.88 -6.30
C ALA A 36 -19.26 11.22 -5.95
N ALA A 37 -18.95 12.49 -5.67
CA ALA A 37 -17.62 12.89 -5.24
C ALA A 37 -17.29 12.41 -3.81
N CYS A 38 -18.28 12.34 -2.93
CA CYS A 38 -18.15 11.76 -1.59
C CYS A 38 -17.88 10.26 -1.65
N GLU A 39 -18.61 9.51 -2.48
CA GLU A 39 -18.39 8.08 -2.68
C GLU A 39 -16.96 7.81 -3.20
N PHE A 40 -16.54 8.57 -4.21
CA PHE A 40 -15.17 8.49 -4.75
C PHE A 40 -14.09 8.76 -3.69
N GLY A 41 -14.25 9.83 -2.90
CA GLY A 41 -13.35 10.16 -1.80
C GLY A 41 -13.34 9.11 -0.70
N GLN A 42 -14.51 8.56 -0.36
CA GLN A 42 -14.67 7.54 0.66
C GLN A 42 -13.96 6.24 0.27
N ARG A 43 -14.10 5.79 -0.98
CA ARG A 43 -13.40 4.59 -1.50
C ARG A 43 -11.88 4.72 -1.42
N LEU A 44 -11.35 5.89 -1.80
CA LEU A 44 -9.92 6.18 -1.67
C LEU A 44 -9.46 6.18 -0.21
N LEU A 45 -10.24 6.79 0.68
CA LEU A 45 -9.94 6.85 2.11
C LEU A 45 -10.06 5.48 2.81
N SER A 46 -10.90 4.56 2.30
CA SER A 46 -10.97 3.17 2.74
C SER A 46 -9.98 2.25 2.06
N LEU A 47 -9.17 2.76 1.12
CA LEU A 47 -8.21 1.99 0.32
C LEU A 47 -8.86 0.82 -0.43
N ASP A 48 -10.09 1.02 -0.91
CA ASP A 48 -10.80 0.06 -1.76
C ASP A 48 -10.24 0.08 -3.20
N ALA A 49 -9.06 -0.51 -3.35
CA ALA A 49 -8.25 -0.44 -4.56
C ALA A 49 -8.84 -1.15 -5.77
N GLU A 50 -9.91 -1.93 -5.60
CA GLU A 50 -10.63 -2.60 -6.70
C GLU A 50 -11.57 -1.61 -7.42
N ASP A 51 -12.04 -0.58 -6.72
CA ASP A 51 -13.21 0.18 -7.17
C ASP A 51 -13.04 1.72 -7.10
N PHE A 52 -11.80 2.21 -7.03
CA PHE A 52 -11.51 3.65 -6.94
C PHE A 52 -12.14 4.49 -8.07
N ALA A 53 -12.38 3.94 -9.26
CA ALA A 53 -12.72 4.72 -10.45
C ALA A 53 -13.94 4.23 -11.23
N ALA A 54 -14.81 3.41 -10.63
CA ALA A 54 -16.08 3.07 -11.25
C ALA A 54 -16.91 4.35 -11.45
N GLU A 55 -17.11 4.68 -12.72
CA GLU A 55 -18.13 5.59 -13.26
C GLU A 55 -18.37 6.95 -12.54
N ALA A 56 -17.40 7.48 -11.80
CA ALA A 56 -17.50 8.77 -11.11
C ALA A 56 -17.40 9.98 -12.08
N ARG A 57 -18.27 10.07 -13.10
CA ARG A 57 -18.21 11.13 -14.14
C ARG A 57 -18.29 12.55 -13.57
N ALA A 58 -18.93 12.70 -12.41
CA ALA A 58 -19.01 13.96 -11.66
C ALA A 58 -17.66 14.41 -11.04
N VAL A 59 -16.64 13.55 -11.03
CA VAL A 59 -15.31 13.85 -10.49
C VAL A 59 -14.36 14.28 -11.62
N PRO A 60 -13.56 15.36 -11.42
CA PRO A 60 -12.56 15.82 -12.37
C PRO A 60 -11.67 14.71 -12.93
N SER A 61 -11.41 14.79 -14.24
CA SER A 61 -10.70 13.72 -14.98
C SER A 61 -9.27 13.49 -14.49
N ASP A 62 -8.60 14.51 -13.98
CA ASP A 62 -7.26 14.42 -13.41
C ASP A 62 -7.25 13.63 -12.09
N LEU A 63 -8.22 13.85 -11.21
CA LEU A 63 -8.38 13.09 -9.97
C LEU A 63 -8.70 11.62 -10.27
N ARG A 64 -9.59 11.36 -11.24
CA ARG A 64 -9.87 10.00 -11.71
C ARG A 64 -8.64 9.32 -12.30
N ARG A 65 -7.82 10.03 -13.06
CA ARG A 65 -6.57 9.49 -13.62
C ARG A 65 -5.57 9.12 -12.52
N ARG A 66 -5.41 9.98 -11.51
CA ARG A 66 -4.53 9.71 -10.35
C ARG A 66 -5.03 8.53 -9.52
N ALA A 67 -6.34 8.43 -9.29
CA ALA A 67 -6.95 7.29 -8.61
C ALA A 67 -6.72 5.98 -9.38
N ARG A 68 -6.90 5.98 -10.72
CA ARG A 68 -6.61 4.82 -11.58
C ARG A 68 -5.16 4.35 -11.50
N ALA A 69 -4.20 5.26 -11.27
CA ALA A 69 -2.79 4.89 -11.08
C ALA A 69 -2.55 4.15 -9.75
N CYS A 70 -3.49 4.22 -8.80
CA CYS A 70 -3.44 3.53 -7.52
C CYS A 70 -4.28 2.24 -7.49
N THR A 71 -5.13 2.01 -8.50
CA THR A 71 -6.05 0.87 -8.59
C THR A 71 -5.29 -0.43 -8.83
N MET A 72 -5.71 -1.51 -8.17
CA MET A 72 -5.23 -2.86 -8.47
C MET A 72 -6.06 -3.43 -9.63
N PRO A 73 -5.44 -3.89 -10.74
CA PRO A 73 -6.18 -4.52 -11.83
C PRO A 73 -6.98 -5.73 -11.34
N GLN A 74 -8.23 -5.87 -11.79
CA GLN A 74 -9.15 -6.93 -11.41
C GLN A 74 -9.06 -8.15 -12.34
N THR A 75 -8.38 -8.01 -13.47
CA THR A 75 -8.11 -9.11 -14.39
C THR A 75 -6.67 -9.09 -14.90
N PRO A 76 -6.14 -10.24 -15.36
CA PRO A 76 -4.78 -10.29 -15.94
C PRO A 76 -4.58 -9.36 -17.13
N ARG A 77 -5.65 -9.05 -17.89
CA ARG A 77 -5.58 -8.27 -19.14
C ARG A 77 -5.98 -6.80 -18.99
N GLU A 78 -6.43 -6.39 -17.81
CA GLU A 78 -6.92 -5.04 -17.60
C GLU A 78 -5.80 -3.99 -17.81
N GLN A 79 -6.18 -2.88 -18.43
CA GLN A 79 -5.31 -1.74 -18.73
C GLN A 79 -6.02 -0.43 -18.37
N PRO A 80 -5.31 0.60 -17.89
CA PRO A 80 -3.88 0.58 -17.51
C PRO A 80 -3.61 -0.35 -16.31
N ARG A 81 -2.34 -0.75 -16.10
CA ARG A 81 -1.95 -1.68 -15.01
C ARG A 81 -2.02 -1.08 -13.59
N GLY A 82 -2.33 0.21 -13.45
CA GLY A 82 -2.49 0.86 -12.15
C GLY A 82 -1.31 0.62 -11.22
N ALA A 83 -1.59 0.15 -10.00
CA ALA A 83 -0.59 -0.13 -8.98
C ALA A 83 0.42 -1.22 -9.38
N LEU A 84 0.10 -2.11 -10.34
CA LEU A 84 1.05 -3.10 -10.85
C LEU A 84 2.06 -2.51 -11.84
N GLU A 85 1.76 -1.36 -12.45
CA GLU A 85 2.76 -0.62 -13.23
C GLU A 85 3.82 -0.03 -12.31
N SER A 86 3.38 0.55 -11.18
CA SER A 86 4.24 1.21 -10.20
C SER A 86 3.47 1.34 -8.89
N LEU A 87 4.09 0.97 -7.77
CA LEU A 87 3.50 1.12 -6.44
C LEU A 87 3.61 2.55 -5.90
N ARG A 88 4.51 3.37 -6.47
CA ARG A 88 4.77 4.74 -5.96
C ARG A 88 3.51 5.63 -5.82
N PRO A 89 2.57 5.71 -6.80
CA PRO A 89 1.32 6.44 -6.61
C PRO A 89 0.45 5.87 -5.48
N ALA A 90 0.34 4.54 -5.39
CA ALA A 90 -0.41 3.87 -4.32
C ALA A 90 0.21 4.13 -2.94
N TYR A 91 1.53 4.13 -2.84
CA TYR A 91 2.25 4.52 -1.61
C TYR A 91 2.06 5.99 -1.25
N GLY A 92 2.04 6.89 -2.24
CA GLY A 92 1.68 8.28 -2.01
C GLY A 92 0.27 8.42 -1.42
N LEU A 93 -0.71 7.66 -1.94
CA LEU A 93 -2.05 7.60 -1.38
C LEU A 93 -2.07 6.98 0.03
N LEU A 94 -1.32 5.89 0.28
CA LEU A 94 -1.20 5.28 1.61
C LEU A 94 -0.67 6.29 2.63
N LEU A 95 0.38 7.05 2.30
CA LEU A 95 0.91 8.10 3.15
C LEU A 95 -0.11 9.21 3.42
N GLU A 96 -0.87 9.64 2.41
CA GLU A 96 -1.94 10.62 2.58
C GLU A 96 -3.05 10.09 3.50
N VAL A 97 -3.49 8.83 3.30
CA VAL A 97 -4.48 8.16 4.15
C VAL A 97 -3.99 8.05 5.59
N ILE A 98 -2.74 7.63 5.80
CA ILE A 98 -2.14 7.55 7.14
C ILE A 98 -2.20 8.91 7.84
N ALA A 99 -1.82 9.99 7.15
CA ALA A 99 -1.85 11.33 7.71
C ALA A 99 -3.28 11.81 8.04
N VAL A 100 -4.23 11.60 7.11
CA VAL A 100 -5.64 11.95 7.32
C VAL A 100 -6.22 11.19 8.51
N ARG A 101 -6.02 9.88 8.60
CA ARG A 101 -6.55 9.04 9.68
C ARG A 101 -5.91 9.38 11.02
N TRP A 102 -4.61 9.70 11.05
CA TRP A 102 -3.94 10.19 12.25
C TRP A 102 -4.59 11.46 12.80
N HIS A 103 -4.78 12.48 11.96
CA HIS A 103 -5.38 13.75 12.38
C HIS A 103 -6.84 13.60 12.81
N ARG A 104 -7.56 12.63 12.23
CA ARG A 104 -8.93 12.26 12.63
C ARG A 104 -9.00 11.38 13.88
N ARG A 105 -7.84 10.96 14.44
CA ARG A 105 -7.75 9.99 15.55
C ARG A 105 -8.38 8.63 15.24
N GLU A 106 -8.35 8.23 13.98
CA GLU A 106 -8.89 6.95 13.50
C GLU A 106 -7.75 5.93 13.39
N LEU A 107 -7.28 5.45 14.54
CA LEU A 107 -6.00 4.74 14.60
C LEU A 107 -6.05 3.29 14.15
N SER A 108 -7.18 2.59 14.31
CA SER A 108 -7.34 1.24 13.73
C SER A 108 -7.19 1.23 12.20
N PRO A 109 -7.94 2.05 11.42
CA PRO A 109 -7.75 2.10 9.97
C PRO A 109 -6.40 2.72 9.56
N MET A 110 -5.80 3.60 10.37
CA MET A 110 -4.45 4.10 10.14
C MET A 110 -3.40 2.97 10.21
N VAL A 111 -3.44 2.15 11.28
CA VAL A 111 -2.54 1.00 11.44
C VAL A 111 -2.79 -0.06 10.37
N ALA A 112 -4.04 -0.24 9.91
CA ALA A 112 -4.34 -1.09 8.77
C ALA A 112 -3.64 -0.60 7.48
N ALA A 113 -3.64 0.72 7.21
CA ALA A 113 -2.92 1.29 6.07
C ALA A 113 -1.39 1.11 6.18
N VAL A 114 -0.82 1.26 7.38
CA VAL A 114 0.60 0.96 7.64
C VAL A 114 0.92 -0.52 7.37
N HIS A 115 0.04 -1.42 7.78
CA HIS A 115 0.21 -2.83 7.50
C HIS A 115 0.14 -3.15 6.01
N ILE A 116 -0.83 -2.60 5.27
CA ILE A 116 -0.90 -2.75 3.80
C ILE A 116 0.41 -2.29 3.16
N ALA A 117 0.96 -1.15 3.61
CA ALA A 117 2.27 -0.70 3.14
C ALA A 117 3.34 -1.77 3.41
N SER A 118 3.39 -2.37 4.60
CA SER A 118 4.37 -3.42 4.91
C SER A 118 4.29 -4.65 3.98
N GLU A 119 3.07 -5.06 3.56
CA GLU A 119 2.87 -6.22 2.68
C GLU A 119 3.43 -6.02 1.27
N TYR A 120 3.36 -4.80 0.75
CA TYR A 120 3.85 -4.45 -0.59
C TYR A 120 5.27 -3.89 -0.61
N LEU A 121 5.87 -3.59 0.54
CA LEU A 121 7.17 -2.92 0.64
C LEU A 121 8.30 -3.70 -0.04
N PRO A 122 8.33 -5.04 0.02
CA PRO A 122 9.26 -5.81 -0.80
C PRO A 122 9.09 -5.56 -2.30
N LEU A 123 7.86 -5.50 -2.82
CA LEU A 123 7.61 -5.27 -4.24
C LEU A 123 7.99 -3.85 -4.66
N LEU A 124 7.83 -2.86 -3.78
CA LEU A 124 8.35 -1.51 -3.99
C LEU A 124 9.88 -1.50 -4.10
N ALA A 125 10.58 -2.31 -3.29
CA ALA A 125 12.03 -2.48 -3.41
C ALA A 125 12.44 -3.13 -4.74
N PHE A 126 11.67 -4.09 -5.21
CA PHE A 126 11.92 -4.78 -6.48
C PHE A 126 11.58 -3.93 -7.72
N GLU A 127 10.73 -2.90 -7.62
CA GLU A 127 10.22 -2.11 -8.75
C GLU A 127 11.34 -1.60 -9.69
N PRO A 128 12.47 -1.03 -9.22
CA PRO A 128 13.55 -0.57 -10.11
C PRO A 128 14.22 -1.69 -10.91
N VAL A 129 14.15 -2.94 -10.43
CA VAL A 129 14.78 -4.10 -11.06
C VAL A 129 13.80 -4.84 -11.97
N LEU A 130 12.53 -4.96 -11.56
CA LEU A 130 11.47 -5.59 -12.36
C LEU A 130 10.91 -4.68 -13.46
N GLY A 131 11.00 -3.36 -13.31
CA GLY A 131 10.28 -2.40 -14.16
C GLY A 131 8.75 -2.43 -13.97
N SER A 132 8.28 -3.08 -12.91
CA SER A 132 6.88 -3.17 -12.50
C SER A 132 6.79 -3.47 -11.01
N ALA A 133 5.61 -3.36 -10.43
CA ALA A 133 5.35 -3.63 -9.03
C ALA A 133 5.04 -5.11 -8.75
N GLY A 134 5.81 -6.02 -9.35
CA GLY A 134 5.56 -7.46 -9.25
C GLY A 134 4.30 -7.91 -10.00
N ASP A 135 4.06 -7.35 -11.20
CA ASP A 135 2.97 -7.78 -12.07
C ASP A 135 3.17 -9.25 -12.48
N PRO A 136 2.26 -10.18 -12.14
CA PRO A 136 2.43 -11.58 -12.49
C PRO A 136 2.49 -11.88 -13.99
N VAL A 137 2.06 -10.94 -14.83
CA VAL A 137 2.17 -11.03 -16.30
C VAL A 137 3.60 -10.73 -16.79
N ARG A 138 4.43 -10.09 -15.96
CA ARG A 138 5.75 -9.55 -16.33
C ARG A 138 6.89 -10.16 -15.53
N TRP A 139 6.68 -11.30 -14.87
CA TRP A 139 7.76 -11.98 -14.16
C TRP A 139 8.92 -12.33 -15.10
N PRO A 140 10.18 -12.09 -14.70
CA PRO A 140 11.33 -12.42 -15.52
C PRO A 140 11.51 -13.94 -15.60
N GLU A 141 11.87 -14.43 -16.80
CA GLU A 141 12.15 -15.86 -17.04
C GLU A 141 13.25 -16.41 -16.13
N GLY A 142 14.14 -15.54 -15.63
CA GLY A 142 15.19 -15.91 -14.67
C GLY A 142 14.68 -16.51 -13.36
N LEU A 143 13.45 -16.21 -12.94
CA LEU A 143 12.84 -16.84 -11.75
C LEU A 143 12.66 -18.35 -11.93
N THR A 144 12.48 -18.83 -13.16
CA THR A 144 12.27 -20.25 -13.48
C THR A 144 13.43 -20.85 -14.27
N ALA A 145 14.61 -20.20 -14.27
CA ALA A 145 15.80 -20.70 -14.94
C ALA A 145 16.25 -22.07 -14.37
N PRO A 146 16.97 -22.90 -15.14
CA PRO A 146 17.55 -24.14 -14.64
C PRO A 146 18.34 -23.93 -13.34
N GLY A 147 18.06 -24.77 -12.34
CA GLY A 147 18.64 -24.66 -11.00
C GLY A 147 17.87 -23.74 -10.05
N SER A 148 16.84 -23.03 -10.51
CA SER A 148 16.00 -22.22 -9.64
C SER A 148 15.04 -23.10 -8.84
N ARG A 149 14.92 -22.81 -7.56
CA ARG A 149 13.95 -23.43 -6.65
C ARG A 149 12.70 -22.58 -6.47
N PHE A 150 12.64 -21.39 -7.07
CA PHE A 150 11.51 -20.48 -6.93
C PHE A 150 10.25 -21.09 -7.57
N GLY A 151 9.21 -21.28 -6.77
CA GLY A 151 7.99 -21.95 -7.23
C GLY A 151 8.07 -23.48 -7.26
N VAL A 152 9.16 -24.10 -6.83
CA VAL A 152 9.27 -25.56 -6.69
C VAL A 152 8.69 -25.98 -5.35
N ILE A 153 7.60 -26.75 -5.39
CA ILE A 153 6.90 -27.22 -4.18
C ILE A 153 7.57 -28.47 -3.62
N GLY A 154 7.83 -28.47 -2.32
CA GLY A 154 8.37 -29.62 -1.58
C GLY A 154 9.90 -29.69 -1.58
N ASP A 155 10.58 -28.71 -2.16
CA ASP A 155 12.02 -28.57 -2.06
C ASP A 155 12.40 -28.27 -0.60
N ARG A 156 13.25 -29.12 -0.01
CA ARG A 156 13.67 -29.03 1.39
C ARG A 156 14.92 -28.18 1.58
N ASP A 157 15.65 -27.90 0.51
CA ASP A 157 16.84 -27.07 0.52
C ASP A 157 16.49 -25.59 0.26
N CYS A 158 15.25 -25.31 -0.13
CA CYS A 158 14.69 -23.97 -0.22
C CYS A 158 14.26 -23.45 1.16
N ASP A 159 14.65 -22.22 1.49
CA ASP A 159 14.30 -21.56 2.76
C ASP A 159 12.83 -21.14 2.85
N HIS A 160 12.12 -21.11 1.72
CA HIS A 160 10.68 -20.83 1.72
C HIS A 160 9.91 -21.94 2.44
N THR A 161 8.97 -21.55 3.29
CA THR A 161 7.95 -22.44 3.85
C THR A 161 7.09 -23.06 2.75
N ARG A 162 6.39 -24.16 3.05
CA ARG A 162 5.46 -24.78 2.08
C ARG A 162 4.37 -23.82 1.59
N ALA A 163 3.92 -22.90 2.45
CA ALA A 163 2.92 -21.91 2.08
C ALA A 163 3.50 -20.91 1.07
N GLU A 164 4.69 -20.38 1.33
CA GLU A 164 5.40 -19.50 0.40
C GLU A 164 5.71 -20.21 -0.92
N GLN A 165 6.22 -21.45 -0.89
CA GLN A 165 6.47 -22.26 -2.10
C GLN A 165 5.20 -22.41 -2.96
N SER A 166 4.03 -22.61 -2.34
CA SER A 166 2.74 -22.66 -3.03
C SER A 166 2.34 -21.31 -3.63
N ALA A 167 2.53 -20.22 -2.89
CA ALA A 167 2.24 -18.87 -3.35
C ALA A 167 3.14 -18.44 -4.52
N VAL A 168 4.45 -18.68 -4.42
CA VAL A 168 5.41 -18.39 -5.51
C VAL A 168 5.24 -19.34 -6.70
N ASN A 169 4.76 -20.57 -6.50
CA ASN A 169 4.36 -21.42 -7.61
C ASN A 169 3.15 -20.83 -8.35
N ARG A 170 2.14 -20.36 -7.60
CA ARG A 170 0.91 -19.82 -8.17
C ARG A 170 1.14 -18.50 -8.90
N THR A 171 1.97 -17.59 -8.38
CA THR A 171 2.23 -16.31 -9.05
C THR A 171 2.79 -16.48 -10.47
N LEU A 172 3.57 -17.54 -10.72
CA LEU A 172 4.15 -17.84 -12.04
C LEU A 172 3.12 -18.27 -13.10
N ARG A 173 1.89 -18.59 -12.69
CA ARG A 173 0.82 -19.06 -13.59
C ARG A 173 -0.49 -18.29 -13.49
N VAL A 174 -0.65 -17.44 -12.47
CA VAL A 174 -1.92 -16.74 -12.20
C VAL A 174 -2.35 -15.82 -13.35
N ALA A 175 -1.41 -15.35 -14.18
CA ALA A 175 -1.71 -14.59 -15.40
C ALA A 175 -2.61 -15.35 -16.39
N GLY A 176 -2.60 -16.70 -16.35
CA GLY A 176 -3.48 -17.56 -17.15
C GLY A 176 -4.79 -17.94 -16.45
N GLU A 177 -4.99 -17.57 -15.19
CA GLU A 177 -6.22 -17.87 -14.45
C GLU A 177 -7.37 -16.92 -14.84
N PRO A 178 -8.65 -17.33 -14.65
CA PRO A 178 -9.79 -16.43 -14.74
C PRO A 178 -9.74 -15.29 -13.71
N ALA A 179 -10.58 -14.27 -13.88
CA ALA A 179 -10.62 -13.09 -13.02
C ALA A 179 -10.84 -13.41 -11.52
N GLU A 180 -11.55 -14.49 -11.19
CA GLU A 180 -11.70 -14.95 -9.81
C GLU A 180 -10.38 -15.48 -9.21
N GLY A 181 -9.59 -16.22 -10.00
CA GLY A 181 -8.30 -16.74 -9.58
C GLY A 181 -7.28 -15.61 -9.38
N TRP A 182 -7.26 -14.66 -10.31
CA TRP A 182 -6.47 -13.44 -10.22
C TRP A 182 -6.77 -12.64 -8.95
N ARG A 183 -8.04 -12.34 -8.66
CA ARG A 183 -8.43 -11.63 -7.44
C ARG A 183 -8.10 -12.44 -6.18
N ALA A 184 -8.33 -13.75 -6.18
CA ALA A 184 -7.97 -14.61 -5.06
C ALA A 184 -6.46 -14.69 -4.79
N TYR A 185 -5.61 -14.48 -5.80
CA TYR A 185 -4.17 -14.35 -5.62
C TYR A 185 -3.81 -13.04 -4.90
N PHE A 186 -4.36 -11.91 -5.35
CA PHE A 186 -4.13 -10.62 -4.69
C PHE A 186 -4.75 -10.56 -3.30
N ASP A 187 -5.87 -11.22 -3.04
CA ASP A 187 -6.47 -11.28 -1.70
C ASP A 187 -5.60 -12.05 -0.69
N ARG A 188 -4.92 -13.13 -1.12
CA ARG A 188 -4.38 -14.13 -0.16
C ARG A 188 -2.89 -14.43 -0.25
N GLN A 189 -2.24 -14.12 -1.38
CA GLN A 189 -0.92 -14.66 -1.69
C GLN A 189 0.10 -13.59 -2.08
N HIS A 190 -0.32 -12.37 -2.42
CA HIS A 190 0.60 -11.31 -2.84
C HIS A 190 1.66 -11.02 -1.76
N SER A 191 1.28 -10.94 -0.48
CA SER A 191 2.20 -10.64 0.62
C SER A 191 3.20 -11.77 0.87
N GLN A 192 2.76 -13.03 0.71
CA GLN A 192 3.66 -14.19 0.75
C GLN A 192 4.67 -14.18 -0.39
N VAL A 193 4.24 -13.80 -1.60
CA VAL A 193 5.16 -13.69 -2.77
C VAL A 193 6.14 -12.54 -2.59
N ALA A 194 5.67 -11.38 -2.11
CA ALA A 194 6.49 -10.22 -1.80
C ALA A 194 7.59 -10.57 -0.78
N GLY A 195 7.20 -11.19 0.34
CA GLY A 195 8.14 -11.67 1.36
C GLY A 195 9.12 -12.72 0.81
N ALA A 196 8.63 -13.71 0.06
CA ALA A 196 9.46 -14.76 -0.52
C ALA A 196 10.52 -14.21 -1.50
N LEU A 197 10.16 -13.22 -2.33
CA LEU A 197 11.10 -12.52 -3.22
C LEU A 197 12.18 -11.79 -2.42
N ALA A 198 11.80 -11.03 -1.38
CA ALA A 198 12.76 -10.38 -0.51
C ALA A 198 13.69 -11.39 0.17
N THR A 199 13.16 -12.50 0.71
CA THR A 199 13.98 -13.56 1.30
C THR A 199 14.99 -14.12 0.30
N CYS A 200 14.60 -14.36 -0.95
CA CYS A 200 15.51 -14.88 -1.97
C CYS A 200 16.75 -14.01 -2.20
N VAL A 201 16.62 -12.67 -2.11
CA VAL A 201 17.72 -11.74 -2.37
C VAL A 201 18.44 -11.28 -1.09
N ALA A 202 17.74 -11.25 0.05
CA ALA A 202 18.23 -10.68 1.30
C ALA A 202 18.82 -11.69 2.28
N ASP A 203 18.12 -12.83 2.48
CA ASP A 203 18.29 -13.68 3.67
C ASP A 203 18.39 -15.19 3.36
N CYS A 204 18.34 -15.59 2.09
CA CYS A 204 18.41 -17.00 1.68
C CYS A 204 19.79 -17.61 2.00
N ARG A 205 19.80 -18.65 2.83
CA ARG A 205 21.00 -19.36 3.29
C ARG A 205 21.55 -20.33 2.25
N ASN A 206 20.69 -20.80 1.36
CA ASN A 206 21.05 -21.68 0.24
C ASN A 206 20.59 -21.06 -1.09
N PRO A 207 21.25 -19.98 -1.58
CA PRO A 207 20.88 -19.33 -2.82
C PRO A 207 20.85 -20.32 -3.99
N CYS A 208 19.86 -20.14 -4.86
CA CYS A 208 19.72 -20.85 -6.13
C CYS A 208 19.69 -19.83 -7.28
N THR A 209 19.55 -20.28 -8.52
CA THR A 209 19.66 -19.39 -9.69
C THR A 209 18.48 -18.41 -9.87
N ALA A 210 17.48 -18.44 -8.98
CA ALA A 210 16.27 -17.62 -9.04
C ALA A 210 16.52 -16.10 -9.18
N MET A 211 17.65 -15.60 -8.65
CA MET A 211 17.98 -14.18 -8.69
C MET A 211 19.07 -13.84 -9.72
N ASP A 212 19.60 -14.83 -10.48
CA ASP A 212 20.76 -14.69 -11.40
C ASP A 212 20.53 -13.76 -12.59
N TRP A 213 19.28 -13.40 -12.83
CA TRP A 213 18.92 -12.37 -13.80
C TRP A 213 19.12 -10.94 -13.29
N VAL A 214 19.39 -10.74 -11.99
CA VAL A 214 19.73 -9.44 -11.40
C VAL A 214 21.25 -9.30 -11.33
N GLU A 215 21.77 -8.28 -12.01
CA GLU A 215 23.20 -7.93 -11.99
C GLU A 215 23.75 -7.80 -10.56
N PRO A 216 24.99 -8.27 -10.27
CA PRO A 216 25.52 -8.33 -8.90
C PRO A 216 25.41 -7.02 -8.11
N ASP A 217 25.87 -5.89 -8.66
CA ASP A 217 25.82 -4.59 -7.97
C ASP A 217 24.38 -4.15 -7.66
N ARG A 218 23.44 -4.45 -8.57
CA ARG A 218 22.01 -4.16 -8.38
C ARG A 218 21.37 -5.11 -7.38
N ARG A 219 21.87 -6.35 -7.30
CA ARG A 219 21.42 -7.36 -6.35
C ARG A 219 21.81 -6.98 -4.93
N ASP A 220 23.03 -6.48 -4.70
CA ASP A 220 23.49 -6.05 -3.38
C ASP A 220 22.66 -4.86 -2.83
N ASP A 221 22.40 -3.87 -3.69
CA ASP A 221 21.50 -2.75 -3.37
C ASP A 221 20.07 -3.23 -3.09
N LEU A 222 19.52 -4.09 -3.95
CA LEU A 222 18.19 -4.68 -3.76
C LEU A 222 18.12 -5.48 -2.45
N ALA A 223 19.15 -6.28 -2.12
CA ALA A 223 19.23 -7.05 -0.88
C ALA A 223 19.15 -6.14 0.34
N LEU A 224 19.84 -4.98 0.31
CA LEU A 224 19.78 -3.99 1.39
C LEU A 224 18.37 -3.43 1.58
N ARG A 225 17.72 -3.01 0.48
CA ARG A 225 16.35 -2.47 0.50
C ARG A 225 15.31 -3.53 0.90
N SER A 226 15.49 -4.77 0.45
CA SER A 226 14.65 -5.91 0.84
C SER A 226 14.80 -6.29 2.31
N ARG A 227 16.01 -6.26 2.89
CA ARG A 227 16.19 -6.46 4.35
C ARG A 227 15.43 -5.43 5.17
N VAL A 228 15.46 -4.17 4.75
CA VAL A 228 14.68 -3.10 5.42
C VAL A 228 13.17 -3.37 5.30
N ALA A 229 12.70 -3.80 4.13
CA ALA A 229 11.29 -4.14 3.94
C ALA A 229 10.83 -5.28 4.85
N LEU A 230 11.63 -6.35 4.95
CA LEU A 230 11.38 -7.47 5.86
C LEU A 230 11.41 -7.03 7.32
N ALA A 231 12.41 -6.23 7.71
CA ALA A 231 12.52 -5.70 9.07
C ALA A 231 11.32 -4.79 9.43
N PHE A 232 10.82 -4.00 8.48
CA PHE A 232 9.65 -3.14 8.67
C PHE A 232 8.38 -3.92 9.00
N ALA A 233 8.12 -5.02 8.29
CA ALA A 233 6.97 -5.89 8.57
C ALA A 233 6.97 -6.47 10.00
N GLU A 234 8.16 -6.65 10.58
CA GLU A 234 8.34 -7.19 11.93
C GLU A 234 8.41 -6.12 13.04
N THR A 235 8.26 -4.84 12.68
CA THR A 235 8.33 -3.75 13.65
C THR A 235 7.14 -3.77 14.63
N PRO A 236 7.33 -3.23 15.86
CA PRO A 236 6.23 -3.02 16.79
C PRO A 236 5.04 -2.25 16.19
N LEU A 237 5.31 -1.26 15.33
CA LEU A 237 4.28 -0.46 14.67
C LEU A 237 3.35 -1.33 13.79
N VAL A 238 3.91 -2.17 12.91
CA VAL A 238 3.10 -3.06 12.04
C VAL A 238 2.36 -4.12 12.86
N ARG A 239 2.98 -4.60 13.95
CA ARG A 239 2.37 -5.58 14.86
C ARG A 239 1.17 -5.04 15.65
N LEU A 240 0.99 -3.72 15.76
CA LEU A 240 -0.20 -3.14 16.40
C LEU A 240 -1.50 -3.61 15.74
N ARG A 241 -1.50 -3.93 14.43
CA ARG A 241 -2.68 -4.52 13.76
C ARG A 241 -3.15 -5.81 14.44
N HIS A 242 -2.20 -6.60 14.94
CA HIS A 242 -2.44 -7.92 15.51
C HIS A 242 -2.49 -7.92 17.04
N ALA A 243 -2.21 -6.79 17.70
CA ALA A 243 -2.14 -6.67 19.16
C ALA A 243 -3.50 -6.73 19.88
N ALA A 244 -4.58 -7.00 19.15
CA ALA A 244 -5.89 -7.36 19.71
C ALA A 244 -6.25 -8.87 19.66
N PRO A 245 -5.38 -9.85 20.02
CA PRO A 245 -5.79 -11.24 20.12
C PRO A 245 -6.02 -11.58 21.60
N VAL A 246 -7.29 -11.58 22.04
CA VAL A 246 -7.78 -12.18 23.31
C VAL A 246 -7.06 -11.79 24.62
N GLY A 247 -7.70 -10.92 25.42
CA GLY A 247 -7.36 -10.76 26.84
C GLY A 247 -8.18 -9.68 27.53
N HIS A 248 -8.07 -8.43 27.09
CA HIS A 248 -8.83 -7.30 27.62
C HIS A 248 -9.28 -6.36 26.49
N GLY A 249 -10.32 -6.79 25.80
CA GLY A 249 -11.33 -6.04 25.02
C GLY A 249 -10.95 -4.76 24.26
N PHE A 250 -11.20 -4.77 22.95
CA PHE A 250 -11.55 -3.58 22.15
C PHE A 250 -10.52 -2.44 22.02
N GLY A 251 -9.24 -2.67 22.35
CA GLY A 251 -8.21 -1.63 22.27
C GLY A 251 -7.96 -1.16 20.83
N VAL A 252 -8.59 -0.04 20.45
CA VAL A 252 -8.08 0.83 19.38
C VAL A 252 -6.80 1.44 19.93
N PRO A 253 -5.64 1.32 19.25
CA PRO A 253 -4.40 1.89 19.76
C PRO A 253 -4.57 3.40 19.93
N SER A 254 -4.08 3.94 21.03
CA SER A 254 -3.99 5.37 21.29
C SER A 254 -2.88 6.03 20.46
N PRO A 255 -2.92 7.36 20.25
CA PRO A 255 -1.84 8.07 19.57
C PRO A 255 -0.47 7.82 20.22
N GLU A 256 -0.45 7.77 21.55
CA GLU A 256 0.75 7.54 22.35
C GLU A 256 1.32 6.13 22.09
N GLU A 257 0.47 5.09 22.07
CA GLU A 257 0.90 3.72 21.73
C GLU A 257 1.47 3.62 20.32
N VAL A 258 0.86 4.31 19.34
CA VAL A 258 1.36 4.34 17.96
C VAL A 258 2.71 5.04 17.88
N THR A 259 2.86 6.20 18.53
CA THR A 259 4.14 6.94 18.58
C THR A 259 5.23 6.12 19.27
N GLU A 260 4.96 5.53 20.43
CA GLU A 260 5.92 4.68 21.14
C GLU A 260 6.33 3.44 20.32
N ALA A 261 5.36 2.82 19.64
CA ALA A 261 5.65 1.71 18.73
C ALA A 261 6.55 2.16 17.58
N TRP A 262 6.30 3.32 16.99
CA TRP A 262 7.15 3.88 15.93
C TRP A 262 8.55 4.24 16.44
N GLU A 263 8.67 4.90 17.58
CA GLU A 263 9.96 5.22 18.21
C GLU A 263 10.81 3.97 18.48
N ARG A 264 10.20 2.86 18.90
CA ARG A 264 10.90 1.57 19.05
C ARG A 264 11.21 0.88 17.72
N SER A 265 10.47 1.18 16.66
CA SER A 265 10.67 0.62 15.32
C SER A 265 11.89 1.22 14.63
N ARG A 266 12.10 2.55 14.75
CA ARG A 266 13.15 3.28 14.03
C ARG A 266 14.57 2.74 14.29
N PRO A 267 15.00 2.46 15.56
CA PRO A 267 16.32 1.88 15.82
C PRO A 267 16.50 0.46 15.26
N VAL A 268 15.42 -0.32 15.10
CA VAL A 268 15.48 -1.65 14.49
C VAL A 268 15.73 -1.52 12.99
N LEU A 269 15.04 -0.58 12.33
CA LEU A 269 15.20 -0.28 10.91
C LEU A 269 16.59 0.30 10.61
N ALA A 270 17.07 1.22 11.45
CA ALA A 270 18.35 1.91 11.28
C ALA A 270 19.57 0.97 11.24
N LYS A 271 19.44 -0.27 11.75
CA LYS A 271 20.48 -1.30 11.66
C LYS A 271 20.73 -1.80 10.22
N ASN A 272 19.84 -1.47 9.28
CA ASN A 272 19.81 -2.04 7.93
C ASN A 272 20.16 -1.01 6.84
N GLY A 273 21.19 -0.19 7.02
CA GLY A 273 21.65 0.78 6.01
C GLY A 273 20.60 1.83 5.68
N VAL A 274 19.93 1.72 4.52
CA VAL A 274 18.88 2.67 4.07
C VAL A 274 17.69 2.79 5.03
N GLY A 275 17.52 1.84 5.95
CA GLY A 275 16.54 1.95 7.03
C GLY A 275 16.81 3.12 8.00
N GLY A 276 18.02 3.69 7.99
CA GLY A 276 18.38 4.88 8.74
C GLY A 276 17.54 6.11 8.38
N GLU A 277 17.01 6.17 7.16
CA GLU A 277 16.13 7.26 6.67
C GLU A 277 14.83 7.38 7.47
N ALA A 278 14.42 6.32 8.19
CA ALA A 278 13.34 6.41 9.17
C ALA A 278 13.62 7.42 10.30
N SER A 279 14.87 7.86 10.48
CA SER A 279 15.31 8.80 11.52
C SER A 279 15.03 10.27 11.18
N ASP A 280 14.55 10.56 9.98
CA ASP A 280 14.19 11.94 9.58
C ASP A 280 13.02 12.48 10.41
N ASP A 281 13.02 13.79 10.67
CA ASP A 281 11.94 14.51 11.34
C ASP A 281 11.31 15.50 10.35
N ASP A 282 10.47 14.95 9.49
CA ASP A 282 9.89 15.59 8.30
C ASP A 282 8.52 16.23 8.56
N GLY A 283 8.08 16.28 9.82
CA GLY A 283 6.76 16.77 10.22
C GLY A 283 5.60 15.85 9.82
N PHE A 284 5.88 14.66 9.26
CA PHE A 284 4.84 13.65 9.03
C PHE A 284 4.40 13.04 10.37
N PRO A 285 3.12 12.61 10.52
CA PRO A 285 2.63 12.00 11.76
C PRO A 285 3.44 10.82 12.31
N LEU A 286 4.10 10.08 11.43
CA LEU A 286 5.12 9.10 11.75
C LEU A 286 6.45 9.58 11.16
N PRO A 287 7.24 10.38 11.89
CA PRO A 287 8.38 11.08 11.32
C PRO A 287 9.35 10.14 10.61
N GLY A 288 9.75 10.50 9.39
CA GLY A 288 10.69 9.76 8.55
C GLY A 288 10.10 8.53 7.83
N LEU A 289 8.79 8.24 7.99
CA LEU A 289 8.14 7.16 7.24
C LEU A 289 8.16 7.41 5.71
N PRO A 290 7.83 8.62 5.19
CA PRO A 290 7.99 8.92 3.76
C PRO A 290 9.44 8.75 3.26
N ALA A 291 10.41 9.17 4.06
CA ALA A 291 11.84 9.02 3.73
C ALA A 291 12.24 7.55 3.65
N LEU A 292 11.82 6.73 4.62
CA LEU A 292 12.01 5.27 4.61
C LEU A 292 11.44 4.63 3.35
N PHE A 293 10.18 4.94 2.99
CA PHE A 293 9.56 4.36 1.79
C PHE A 293 10.27 4.82 0.51
N SER A 294 10.71 6.07 0.45
CA SER A 294 11.51 6.57 -0.68
C SER A 294 12.86 5.82 -0.80
N ALA A 295 13.51 5.56 0.33
CA ALA A 295 14.78 4.86 0.38
C ALA A 295 14.65 3.40 -0.06
N VAL A 296 13.60 2.71 0.39
CA VAL A 296 13.31 1.33 -0.04
C VAL A 296 12.94 1.29 -1.53
N ALA A 297 12.18 2.26 -2.02
CA ALA A 297 11.84 2.37 -3.44
C ALA A 297 13.05 2.68 -4.35
N GLY A 298 14.14 3.21 -3.79
CA GLY A 298 15.24 3.79 -4.57
C GLY A 298 14.81 5.01 -5.39
N ALA A 299 13.68 5.64 -5.04
CA ALA A 299 13.10 6.78 -5.74
C ALA A 299 12.17 7.58 -4.81
N PRO A 300 11.95 8.89 -5.05
CA PRO A 300 11.06 9.68 -4.21
C PRO A 300 9.63 9.14 -4.15
N VAL A 301 9.14 8.92 -2.93
CA VAL A 301 7.76 8.56 -2.61
C VAL A 301 7.26 9.55 -1.56
N LYS A 302 6.44 10.50 -2.01
CA LYS A 302 5.88 11.55 -1.15
C LYS A 302 4.39 11.32 -0.91
N PRO A 303 3.83 11.82 0.21
CA PRO A 303 2.38 11.84 0.39
C PRO A 303 1.70 12.48 -0.82
N SER A 304 0.63 11.84 -1.29
CA SER A 304 -0.23 12.38 -2.33
C SER A 304 -1.07 13.54 -1.79
N THR A 305 -1.78 14.21 -2.69
CA THR A 305 -2.78 15.24 -2.40
C THR A 305 -4.18 14.84 -2.90
N LEU A 306 -4.38 13.57 -3.24
CA LEU A 306 -5.58 13.13 -3.95
C LEU A 306 -6.84 13.32 -3.10
N LEU A 307 -6.80 12.94 -1.82
CA LEU A 307 -7.90 13.19 -0.88
C LEU A 307 -8.06 14.69 -0.60
N ALA A 308 -6.97 15.43 -0.47
CA ALA A 308 -6.99 16.88 -0.27
C ALA A 308 -7.64 17.62 -1.45
N ASP A 309 -7.35 17.18 -2.67
CA ASP A 309 -7.90 17.77 -3.89
C ASP A 309 -9.38 17.40 -4.08
N ILE A 310 -9.80 16.18 -3.68
CA ILE A 310 -11.23 15.80 -3.63
C ILE A 310 -11.98 16.62 -2.58
N SER A 311 -11.40 16.80 -1.39
CA SER A 311 -11.97 17.65 -0.34
C SER A 311 -12.13 19.09 -0.83
N THR A 312 -11.12 19.63 -1.51
CA THR A 312 -11.17 20.96 -2.11
C THR A 312 -12.26 21.06 -3.19
N TYR A 313 -12.38 20.03 -4.04
CA TYR A 313 -13.43 19.96 -5.05
C TYR A 313 -14.83 19.93 -4.42
N LEU A 314 -15.04 19.12 -3.38
CA LEU A 314 -16.29 19.06 -2.63
C LEU A 314 -16.65 20.40 -1.99
N VAL A 315 -15.68 21.10 -1.40
CA VAL A 315 -15.91 22.43 -0.83
C VAL A 315 -16.39 23.41 -1.91
N ARG A 316 -15.87 23.34 -3.13
CA ARG A 316 -16.35 24.17 -4.26
C ARG A 316 -17.78 23.83 -4.66
N LEU A 317 -18.14 22.55 -4.73
CA LEU A 317 -19.52 22.12 -5.00
C LEU A 317 -20.48 22.59 -3.89
N LEU A 318 -20.00 22.62 -2.65
CA LEU A 318 -20.73 23.09 -1.48
C LEU A 318 -20.69 24.61 -1.32
N GLN A 319 -20.13 25.37 -2.25
CA GLN A 319 -20.18 26.83 -2.25
C GLN A 319 -21.08 27.31 -3.41
N PRO A 320 -21.89 28.36 -3.22
CA PRO A 320 -22.73 28.91 -4.29
C PRO A 320 -21.91 29.57 -5.40
#